data_AF-A0A1B8YGG8-F1
#
_entry.id   AF-A0A1B8YGG8-F1
#
_cell.length_a   1.000
_cell.length_b   1.000
_cell.length_c   1.000
_cell.angle_alpha   90.00
_cell.angle_beta   90.00
_cell.angle_gamma   90.00
#
_symmetry.space_group_name_H-M   'P 1'
#
loop_
_entity.id
_entity.type
_entity.pdbx_description
1 polymer ?
#
loop_
_entity_poly.entity_id
_entity_poly.type
_entity_poly.pdbx_seq_one_letter_code
_entity_poly.pdbx_strand_id
1 'polypeptide(L)'
;MSMTDFVERLNYQFAKIQFGNKARIRFYGHLIMMLENRIMLIDALREMYNIASNEGHKPNNGCALVLSSCYESVSQGSTLAESLQRWIGPNEVAVIAAGERSGDIRSAFMDAIAMIEAGSKIRSAVIGTSIYPLILIGMICVLLHIVAGSLVPKLAAVSKPETWDGAAYTLYLMGTFVNDYGFYSLILLVILIILLLLSLSFLGGRLRTALDRFPPWSLYRTIHGSMFILNVSLLIRSGMMLQSALELLLEQAGSRWLYVRIAATLEHISMGAGFGEALRDTGYRFPDDEAISYLRLLSRLQGFDQSMAKFARHWLDETIVKVQIVTRGFLLASILMIGGMLMLVVTAVSGIENAIEQSLSMPSV
;
A
#
# COMPACT_ATOMS: atom_id res chain seq x y z
N MET A 1 10.41 20.25 -31.39
CA MET A 1 10.99 19.89 -30.08
C MET A 1 12.48 19.83 -30.29
N SER A 2 13.25 20.71 -29.64
CA SER A 2 14.70 20.75 -29.82
C SER A 2 15.36 19.53 -29.14
N MET A 3 16.55 19.13 -29.59
CA MET A 3 17.30 18.02 -28.96
C MET A 3 17.59 18.32 -27.47
N THR A 4 17.77 19.60 -27.14
CA THR A 4 17.96 20.09 -25.77
C THR A 4 16.72 19.90 -24.89
N ASP A 5 15.52 20.21 -25.40
CA ASP A 5 14.26 19.98 -24.64
C ASP A 5 14.05 18.50 -24.33
N PHE A 6 14.45 17.61 -25.25
CA PHE A 6 14.32 16.18 -25.07
C PHE A 6 15.25 15.65 -23.98
N VAL A 7 16.53 16.07 -24.01
CA VAL A 7 17.53 15.69 -23.01
C VAL A 7 17.15 16.24 -21.63
N GLU A 8 16.65 17.46 -21.55
CA GLU A 8 16.20 18.06 -20.29
C GLU A 8 15.01 17.31 -19.68
N ARG A 9 14.02 16.93 -20.51
CA ARG A 9 12.90 16.10 -20.06
C ARG A 9 13.35 14.73 -19.55
N LEU A 10 14.29 14.09 -20.24
CA LEU A 10 14.85 12.80 -19.79
C LEU A 10 15.58 12.94 -18.46
N ASN A 11 16.43 13.96 -18.32
CA ASN A 11 17.16 14.24 -17.08
C ASN A 11 16.20 14.54 -15.93
N TYR A 12 15.13 15.31 -16.18
CA TYR A 12 14.08 15.58 -15.19
C TYR A 12 13.39 14.30 -14.71
N GLN A 13 12.95 13.43 -15.64
CA GLN A 13 12.30 12.17 -15.27
C GLN A 13 13.26 11.22 -14.53
N PHE A 14 14.50 11.13 -14.99
CA PHE A 14 15.54 10.35 -14.34
C PHE A 14 15.83 10.85 -12.92
N ALA A 15 15.94 12.17 -12.74
CA ALA A 15 16.12 12.80 -11.44
C ALA A 15 14.95 12.51 -10.50
N LYS A 16 13.71 12.57 -10.99
CA LYS A 16 12.52 12.25 -10.19
C LYS A 16 12.50 10.79 -9.73
N ILE A 17 12.98 9.86 -10.55
CA ILE A 17 13.09 8.43 -10.18
C ILE A 17 14.19 8.23 -9.13
N GLN A 18 15.36 8.83 -9.32
CA GLN A 18 16.47 8.70 -8.37
C GLN A 18 16.18 9.40 -7.04
N PHE A 19 15.46 10.52 -7.08
CA PHE A 19 14.99 11.27 -5.91
C PHE A 19 13.72 10.66 -5.28
N GLY A 20 13.68 9.33 -5.20
CA GLY A 20 12.62 8.59 -4.53
C GLY A 20 12.69 8.65 -3.00
N ASN A 21 11.78 7.94 -2.33
CA ASN A 21 11.59 8.00 -0.87
C ASN A 21 12.88 7.88 -0.03
N LYS A 22 13.73 6.89 -0.32
CA LYS A 22 15.00 6.70 0.43
C LYS A 22 15.98 7.85 0.22
N ALA A 23 16.04 8.42 -0.99
CA ALA A 23 16.90 9.56 -1.29
C ALA A 23 16.41 10.83 -0.59
N ARG A 24 15.11 11.07 -0.60
CA ARG A 24 14.47 12.19 0.12
C ARG A 24 14.65 12.13 1.64
N ILE A 25 14.49 10.95 2.25
CA ILE A 25 14.77 10.79 3.69
C ILE A 25 16.22 11.16 4.02
N ARG A 26 17.20 10.67 3.23
CA ARG A 26 18.61 11.06 3.41
C ARG A 26 18.85 12.54 3.17
N PHE A 27 18.23 13.11 2.14
CA PHE A 27 18.33 14.53 1.81
C PHE A 27 17.87 15.40 3.00
N TYR A 28 16.69 15.14 3.55
CA TYR A 28 16.19 15.84 4.73
C TYR A 28 17.06 15.57 5.97
N GLY A 29 17.50 14.33 6.17
CA GLY A 29 18.38 13.98 7.30
C GLY A 29 19.72 14.73 7.28
N HIS A 30 20.35 14.87 6.11
CA HIS A 30 21.57 15.64 5.97
C HIS A 30 21.34 17.13 6.20
N LEU A 31 20.24 17.69 5.69
CA LEU A 31 19.88 19.09 5.95
C LEU A 31 19.64 19.34 7.44
N ILE A 32 18.92 18.46 8.14
CA ILE A 32 18.75 18.55 9.60
C ILE A 32 20.12 18.57 10.28
N MET A 33 20.99 17.60 9.98
CA MET A 33 22.33 17.49 10.58
C MET A 33 23.17 18.76 10.35
N MET A 34 23.17 19.31 9.13
CA MET A 34 23.95 20.51 8.81
C MET A 34 23.39 21.75 9.52
N LEU A 35 22.07 21.92 9.52
CA LEU A 35 21.41 23.05 10.19
C LEU A 35 21.58 22.99 11.73
N GLU A 36 21.61 21.79 12.32
CA GLU A 36 21.95 21.60 13.74
C GLU A 36 23.37 22.04 14.07
N ASN A 37 24.30 21.84 13.13
CA ASN A 37 25.68 22.32 13.22
C ASN A 37 25.85 23.78 12.77
N ARG A 38 24.74 24.55 12.69
CA ARG A 38 24.71 25.98 12.35
C ARG A 38 25.28 26.31 10.96
N ILE A 39 25.30 25.34 10.05
CA ILE A 39 25.61 25.59 8.64
C ILE A 39 24.39 26.27 8.01
N MET A 40 24.59 27.33 7.23
CA MET A 40 23.47 27.98 6.54
C MET A 40 22.89 27.06 5.47
N LEU A 41 21.58 27.16 5.22
CA LEU A 41 20.88 26.29 4.26
C LEU A 41 21.53 26.33 2.86
N ILE A 42 21.93 27.51 2.40
CA ILE A 42 22.57 27.69 1.09
C ILE A 42 23.92 26.96 0.99
N ASP A 43 24.73 27.00 2.05
CA ASP A 43 26.02 26.30 2.11
C ASP A 43 25.80 24.79 2.21
N ALA A 44 24.80 24.36 3.00
CA ALA A 44 24.42 22.96 3.11
C ALA A 44 24.00 22.38 1.74
N LEU A 45 23.19 23.11 0.97
CA LEU A 45 22.79 22.70 -0.38
C LEU A 45 24.00 22.59 -1.33
N ARG A 46 24.95 23.53 -1.24
CA ARG A 46 26.18 23.51 -2.05
C ARG A 46 27.07 22.31 -1.70
N GLU A 47 27.30 22.06 -0.42
CA GLU A 47 28.12 20.92 0.03
C GLU A 47 27.46 19.59 -0.33
N MET A 48 26.15 19.47 -0.14
CA MET A 48 25.40 18.29 -0.57
C MET A 48 25.46 18.10 -2.09
N TYR A 49 25.40 19.17 -2.88
CA TYR A 49 25.59 19.12 -4.34
C TYR A 49 26.99 18.59 -4.70
N ASN A 50 28.05 19.09 -4.06
CA ASN A 50 29.42 18.63 -4.29
C ASN A 50 29.55 17.13 -4.01
N ILE A 51 28.98 16.64 -2.90
CA ILE A 51 28.97 15.22 -2.57
C ILE A 51 28.18 14.41 -3.60
N ALA A 52 26.96 14.85 -3.95
CA ALA A 52 26.08 14.12 -4.87
C ALA A 52 26.62 14.09 -6.31
N SER A 53 27.33 15.13 -6.72
CA SER A 53 27.97 15.24 -8.03
C SER A 53 29.35 14.61 -8.08
N ASN A 54 29.85 14.01 -6.99
CA ASN A 54 31.22 13.51 -6.86
C ASN A 54 32.23 14.59 -7.25
N GLU A 55 32.18 15.75 -6.58
CA GLU A 55 33.03 16.92 -6.84
C GLU A 55 32.93 17.40 -8.31
N GLY A 56 31.72 17.40 -8.86
CA GLY A 56 31.48 17.85 -10.23
C GLY A 56 31.79 16.83 -11.34
N HIS A 57 32.25 15.62 -11.01
CA HIS A 57 32.51 14.56 -12.00
C HIS A 57 31.21 13.93 -12.56
N LYS A 58 30.10 14.02 -11.82
CA LYS A 58 28.78 13.47 -12.16
C LYS A 58 27.67 14.50 -11.92
N PRO A 59 27.67 15.65 -12.62
CA PRO A 59 26.72 16.75 -12.37
C PRO A 59 25.28 16.37 -12.76
N ASN A 60 25.12 15.46 -13.73
CA ASN A 60 23.82 14.97 -14.19
C ASN A 60 23.27 13.80 -13.37
N ASN A 61 23.85 13.52 -12.19
CA ASN A 61 23.21 12.62 -11.23
C ASN A 61 21.87 13.23 -10.79
N GLY A 62 20.81 12.42 -10.69
CA GLY A 62 19.47 12.88 -10.36
C GLY A 62 19.40 13.66 -9.05
N CYS A 63 20.11 13.20 -8.01
CA CYS A 63 20.18 13.93 -6.75
C CYS A 63 20.96 15.25 -6.89
N ALA A 64 22.04 15.26 -7.69
CA ALA A 64 22.83 16.47 -7.93
C ALA A 64 22.02 17.51 -8.71
N LEU A 65 21.21 17.09 -9.69
CA LEU A 65 20.31 17.99 -10.43
C LEU A 65 19.27 18.64 -9.51
N VAL A 66 18.65 17.87 -8.63
CA VAL A 66 17.70 18.40 -7.63
C VAL A 66 18.38 19.44 -6.75
N LEU A 67 19.55 19.09 -6.20
CA LEU A 67 20.37 19.94 -5.33
C LEU A 67 20.82 21.23 -6.02
N SER A 68 21.33 21.15 -7.25
CA SER A 68 21.73 22.33 -8.05
C SER A 68 20.53 23.24 -8.25
N SER A 69 19.38 22.68 -8.63
CA SER A 69 18.19 23.49 -8.88
C SER A 69 17.63 24.14 -7.60
N CYS A 70 17.77 23.47 -6.44
CA CYS A 70 17.43 24.05 -5.14
C CYS A 70 18.40 25.16 -4.76
N TYR A 71 19.71 24.90 -4.89
CA TYR A 71 20.78 25.86 -4.60
C TYR A 71 20.62 27.14 -5.44
N GLU A 72 20.40 27.02 -6.75
CA GLU A 72 20.18 28.15 -7.65
C GLU A 72 18.93 28.95 -7.27
N SER A 73 17.81 28.28 -7.02
CA SER A 73 16.54 28.94 -6.67
C SER A 73 16.64 29.70 -5.34
N VAL A 74 17.22 29.05 -4.32
CA VAL A 74 17.40 29.66 -2.99
C VAL A 74 18.42 30.80 -3.04
N SER A 75 19.48 30.67 -3.85
CA SER A 75 20.46 31.75 -4.08
C SER A 75 19.81 32.99 -4.73
N GLN A 76 18.75 32.80 -5.51
CA GLN A 76 17.96 33.87 -6.12
C GLN A 76 16.85 34.42 -5.19
N GLY A 77 16.77 33.93 -3.96
CA GLY A 77 15.81 34.41 -2.94
C GLY A 77 14.48 33.66 -2.91
N SER A 78 14.31 32.57 -3.66
CA SER A 78 13.14 31.69 -3.51
C SER A 78 13.24 30.86 -2.23
N THR A 79 12.10 30.40 -1.72
CA THR A 79 12.07 29.46 -0.60
C THR A 79 12.50 28.05 -1.05
N LEU A 80 12.97 27.22 -0.13
CA LEU A 80 13.30 25.84 -0.42
C LEU A 80 12.04 25.06 -0.84
N ALA A 81 10.90 25.29 -0.20
CA ALA A 81 9.64 24.63 -0.55
C ALA A 81 9.23 24.89 -2.01
N GLU A 82 9.32 26.14 -2.49
CA GLU A 82 9.07 26.50 -3.89
C GLU A 82 10.04 25.74 -4.82
N SER A 83 11.32 25.71 -4.48
CA SER A 83 12.34 25.02 -5.30
C SER A 83 12.11 23.50 -5.40
N LEU A 84 11.55 22.91 -4.34
CA LEU A 84 11.26 21.48 -4.22
C LEU A 84 9.92 21.08 -4.84
N GLN A 85 9.01 22.01 -5.10
CA GLN A 85 7.64 21.72 -5.55
C GLN A 85 7.59 20.88 -6.84
N ARG A 86 8.57 21.04 -7.73
CA ARG A 86 8.69 20.24 -8.97
C ARG A 86 9.19 18.81 -8.75
N TRP A 87 9.75 18.50 -7.58
CA TRP A 87 10.45 17.25 -7.26
C TRP A 87 9.70 16.37 -6.26
N ILE A 88 8.92 16.96 -5.36
CA ILE A 88 8.26 16.25 -4.24
C ILE A 88 6.73 16.42 -4.26
N GLY A 89 6.03 15.66 -3.42
CA GLY A 89 4.58 15.75 -3.30
C GLY A 89 4.12 17.01 -2.58
N PRO A 90 2.95 17.57 -2.90
CA PRO A 90 2.47 18.84 -2.34
C PRO A 90 2.22 18.81 -0.82
N ASN A 91 1.89 17.65 -0.23
CA ASN A 91 1.82 17.50 1.22
C ASN A 91 3.18 17.77 1.89
N GLU A 92 4.26 17.31 1.26
CA GLU A 92 5.62 17.55 1.77
C GLU A 92 6.05 19.00 1.55
N VAL A 93 5.72 19.57 0.37
CA VAL A 93 5.92 21.00 0.09
C VAL A 93 5.24 21.84 1.16
N ALA A 94 3.99 21.52 1.51
CA ALA A 94 3.22 22.25 2.50
C ALA A 94 3.84 22.20 3.90
N VAL A 95 4.32 21.02 4.32
CA VAL A 95 5.03 20.86 5.61
C VAL A 95 6.31 21.68 5.62
N ILE A 96 7.13 21.60 4.56
CA ILE A 96 8.40 22.34 4.46
C ILE A 96 8.14 23.86 4.43
N ALA A 97 7.20 24.32 3.60
CA ALA A 97 6.84 25.73 3.50
C ALA A 97 6.35 26.29 4.84
N ALA A 98 5.62 25.49 5.62
CA ALA A 98 5.17 25.90 6.94
C ALA A 98 6.34 26.04 7.93
N GLY A 99 7.31 25.11 7.89
CA GLY A 99 8.54 25.21 8.68
C GLY A 99 9.42 26.40 8.30
N GLU A 100 9.50 26.72 7.01
CA GLU A 100 10.22 27.92 6.54
C GLU A 100 9.58 29.20 7.07
N ARG A 101 8.24 29.31 7.00
CA ARG A 101 7.51 30.48 7.51
C ARG A 101 7.61 30.63 9.03
N SER A 102 7.63 29.52 9.78
CA SER A 102 7.73 29.54 11.25
C SER A 102 9.16 29.67 11.76
N GLY A 103 10.17 29.52 10.88
CA GLY A 103 11.58 29.46 11.25
C GLY A 103 12.02 28.12 11.85
N ASP A 104 11.13 27.13 11.93
CA ASP A 104 11.45 25.77 12.40
C ASP A 104 11.46 24.75 11.25
N ILE A 105 12.34 25.00 10.28
CA ILE A 105 12.53 24.12 9.11
C ILE A 105 13.02 22.72 9.50
N ARG A 106 13.71 22.58 10.66
CA ARG A 106 14.22 21.30 11.15
C ARG A 106 13.07 20.37 11.53
N SER A 107 12.10 20.86 12.30
CA SER A 107 10.90 20.11 12.61
C SER A 107 10.10 19.76 11.35
N ALA A 108 10.01 20.67 10.38
CA ALA A 108 9.37 20.37 9.11
C ALA A 108 10.05 19.25 8.32
N PHE A 109 11.38 19.19 8.30
CA PHE A 109 12.09 18.06 7.69
C PHE A 109 11.85 16.73 8.42
N MET A 110 11.80 16.74 9.76
CA MET A 110 11.44 15.54 10.53
C MET A 110 10.01 15.06 10.22
N ASP A 111 9.10 16.01 10.01
CA ASP A 111 7.70 15.73 9.69
C ASP A 111 7.55 15.19 8.27
N ALA A 112 8.28 15.77 7.31
CA ALA A 112 8.39 15.24 5.96
C ALA A 112 8.95 13.82 5.96
N ILE A 113 10.03 13.55 6.70
CA ILE A 113 10.59 12.19 6.84
C ILE A 113 9.52 11.23 7.39
N ALA A 114 8.84 11.60 8.47
CA ALA A 114 7.81 10.75 9.09
C ALA A 114 6.67 10.41 8.11
N MET A 115 6.25 11.36 7.28
CA MET A 115 5.25 11.16 6.23
C MET A 115 5.71 10.11 5.20
N ILE A 116 6.96 10.22 4.75
CA ILE A 116 7.56 9.30 3.75
C ILE A 116 7.72 7.90 4.34
N GLU A 117 8.24 7.82 5.56
CA GLU A 117 8.44 6.57 6.27
C GLU A 117 7.13 5.84 6.49
N ALA A 118 6.07 6.55 6.89
CA ALA A 118 4.75 5.95 7.04
C ALA A 118 4.23 5.32 5.75
N GLY A 119 4.30 6.06 4.63
CA GLY A 119 3.92 5.53 3.33
C GLY A 119 4.76 4.33 2.90
N SER A 120 6.08 4.38 3.16
CA SER A 120 7.00 3.27 2.89
C SER A 120 6.72 2.05 3.77
N LYS A 121 6.42 2.24 5.06
CA LYS A 121 6.09 1.17 6.02
C LYS A 121 4.80 0.46 5.61
N ILE A 122 3.72 1.20 5.33
CA ILE A 122 2.47 0.59 4.83
C ILE A 122 2.72 -0.16 3.52
N ARG A 123 3.38 0.48 2.55
CA ARG A 123 3.65 -0.14 1.25
C ARG A 123 4.44 -1.44 1.42
N SER A 124 5.44 -1.43 2.29
CA SER A 124 6.26 -2.62 2.59
C SER A 124 5.45 -3.68 3.32
N ALA A 125 4.55 -3.32 4.23
CA ALA A 125 3.67 -4.26 4.91
C ALA A 125 2.68 -4.91 3.94
N VAL A 126 2.06 -4.12 3.05
CA VAL A 126 1.10 -4.63 2.06
C VAL A 126 1.81 -5.50 1.02
N ILE A 127 2.85 -4.99 0.35
CA ILE A 127 3.54 -5.73 -0.71
C ILE A 127 4.33 -6.91 -0.14
N GLY A 128 5.12 -6.67 0.91
CA GLY A 128 6.02 -7.67 1.48
C GLY A 128 5.29 -8.87 2.07
N THR A 129 4.06 -8.68 2.60
CA THR A 129 3.28 -9.81 3.10
C THR A 129 2.45 -10.49 2.00
N SER A 130 2.00 -9.76 0.98
CA SER A 130 1.11 -10.31 -0.06
C SER A 130 1.82 -11.19 -1.10
N ILE A 131 3.14 -11.09 -1.27
CA ILE A 131 3.88 -11.89 -2.25
C ILE A 131 3.80 -13.40 -1.96
N TYR A 132 3.99 -13.81 -0.69
CA TYR A 132 4.05 -15.24 -0.34
C TYR A 132 2.75 -15.98 -0.64
N PRO A 133 1.57 -15.48 -0.24
CA PRO A 133 0.35 -16.20 -0.57
C PRO A 133 0.03 -16.24 -2.07
N LEU A 134 0.40 -15.22 -2.83
CA LEU A 134 0.25 -15.26 -4.30
C LEU A 134 1.08 -16.39 -4.92
N ILE A 135 2.30 -16.61 -4.41
CA ILE A 135 3.14 -17.75 -4.82
C ILE A 135 2.45 -19.08 -4.47
N LEU A 136 1.90 -19.21 -3.25
CA LEU A 136 1.21 -20.44 -2.84
C LEU A 136 -0.05 -20.72 -3.68
N ILE A 137 -0.86 -19.71 -3.99
CA ILE A 137 -2.00 -19.86 -4.92
C ILE A 137 -1.49 -20.34 -6.28
N GLY A 138 -0.40 -19.75 -6.79
CA GLY A 138 0.24 -20.20 -8.03
C GLY A 138 0.65 -21.67 -7.98
N MET A 139 1.26 -22.11 -6.88
CA MET A 139 1.62 -23.52 -6.66
C MET A 139 0.40 -24.44 -6.64
N ILE A 140 -0.71 -24.03 -6.01
CA ILE A 140 -1.97 -24.78 -6.02
C ILE A 140 -2.49 -24.92 -7.46
N CYS A 141 -2.50 -23.84 -8.24
CA CYS A 141 -2.92 -23.88 -9.63
C CYS A 141 -2.04 -24.81 -10.48
N VAL A 142 -0.72 -24.77 -10.31
CA VAL A 142 0.23 -25.66 -11.01
C VAL A 142 0.00 -27.11 -10.60
N LEU A 143 -0.16 -27.38 -9.30
CA LEU A 143 -0.44 -28.72 -8.79
C LEU A 143 -1.74 -29.28 -9.39
N LEU A 144 -2.81 -28.49 -9.40
CA LEU A 144 -4.09 -28.87 -10.02
C LEU A 144 -3.92 -29.18 -11.51
N HIS A 145 -3.16 -28.37 -12.24
CA HIS A 145 -2.89 -28.60 -13.65
C HIS A 145 -2.13 -29.91 -13.90
N ILE A 146 -1.09 -30.21 -13.10
CA ILE A 146 -0.34 -31.48 -13.20
C ILE A 146 -1.26 -32.66 -12.89
N VAL A 147 -2.08 -32.55 -11.85
CA VAL A 147 -2.99 -33.63 -11.46
C VAL A 147 -4.01 -33.89 -12.58
N ALA A 148 -4.61 -32.84 -13.13
CA ALA A 148 -5.57 -32.93 -14.22
C ALA A 148 -4.97 -33.47 -15.53
N GLY A 149 -3.79 -32.99 -15.92
CA GLY A 149 -3.19 -33.30 -17.22
C GLY A 149 -2.33 -34.57 -17.24
N SER A 150 -1.85 -35.04 -16.10
CA SER A 150 -0.94 -36.21 -16.03
C SER A 150 -1.41 -37.29 -15.07
N LEU A 151 -1.81 -36.95 -13.85
CA LEU A 151 -2.13 -37.96 -12.85
C LEU A 151 -3.46 -38.65 -13.14
N VAL A 152 -4.54 -37.88 -13.31
CA VAL A 152 -5.89 -38.41 -13.56
C VAL A 152 -5.94 -39.28 -14.83
N PRO A 153 -5.36 -38.89 -15.98
CA PRO A 153 -5.35 -39.74 -17.17
C PRO A 153 -4.60 -41.06 -16.97
N LYS A 154 -3.47 -41.05 -16.24
CA LYS A 154 -2.70 -42.27 -15.94
C LYS A 154 -3.47 -43.21 -15.04
N LEU A 155 -4.15 -42.70 -14.03
CA LEU A 155 -5.02 -43.50 -13.15
C LEU A 155 -6.20 -44.08 -13.93
N ALA A 156 -6.84 -43.27 -14.79
CA ALA A 156 -7.97 -43.68 -15.61
C ALA A 156 -7.61 -44.75 -16.67
N ALA A 157 -6.33 -44.85 -17.04
CA ALA A 157 -5.84 -45.90 -17.94
C ALA A 157 -5.74 -47.29 -17.28
N VAL A 158 -5.60 -47.33 -15.95
CA VAL A 158 -5.46 -48.57 -15.18
C VAL A 158 -6.79 -49.00 -14.55
N SER A 159 -7.60 -48.04 -14.11
CA SER A 159 -8.88 -48.28 -13.46
C SER A 159 -9.95 -47.35 -14.01
N LYS A 160 -11.17 -47.88 -14.17
CA LYS A 160 -12.31 -47.14 -14.72
C LYS A 160 -12.81 -46.08 -13.72
N PRO A 161 -12.89 -44.78 -14.10
CA PRO A 161 -13.30 -43.71 -13.20
C PRO A 161 -14.68 -43.91 -12.55
N GLU A 162 -15.57 -44.68 -13.17
CA GLU A 162 -16.91 -45.01 -12.65
C GLU A 162 -16.87 -45.91 -11.42
N THR A 163 -15.73 -46.55 -11.15
CA THR A 163 -15.53 -47.41 -9.97
C THR A 163 -14.90 -46.65 -8.80
N TRP A 164 -14.49 -45.41 -9.01
CA TRP A 164 -13.85 -44.59 -7.99
C TRP A 164 -14.89 -43.98 -7.07
N ASP A 165 -14.61 -44.00 -5.77
CA ASP A 165 -15.42 -43.33 -4.74
C ASP A 165 -14.54 -42.44 -3.84
N GLY A 166 -15.17 -41.56 -3.07
CA GLY A 166 -14.50 -40.67 -2.12
C GLY A 166 -13.41 -39.80 -2.76
N ALA A 167 -12.19 -39.88 -2.22
CA ALA A 167 -11.07 -39.03 -2.63
C ALA A 167 -10.72 -39.19 -4.12
N ALA A 168 -10.72 -40.42 -4.64
CA ALA A 168 -10.41 -40.70 -6.04
C ALA A 168 -11.42 -40.05 -7.01
N TYR A 169 -12.71 -40.15 -6.68
CA TYR A 169 -13.76 -39.51 -7.48
C TYR A 169 -13.70 -37.98 -7.39
N THR A 170 -13.45 -37.40 -6.20
CA THR A 170 -13.27 -35.94 -6.08
C THR A 170 -12.08 -35.44 -6.89
N LEU A 171 -10.98 -36.21 -6.94
CA LEU A 171 -9.80 -35.86 -7.74
C LEU A 171 -10.09 -35.93 -9.24
N TYR A 172 -10.87 -36.93 -9.67
CA TYR A 172 -11.36 -37.03 -11.05
C TYR A 172 -12.24 -35.84 -11.44
N LEU A 173 -13.19 -35.45 -10.58
CA LEU A 173 -14.05 -34.26 -10.81
C LEU A 173 -13.23 -32.97 -10.90
N MET A 174 -12.24 -32.79 -10.02
CA MET A 174 -11.33 -31.63 -10.10
C MET A 174 -10.50 -31.67 -11.37
N GLY A 175 -9.98 -32.84 -11.76
CA GLY A 175 -9.17 -33.01 -12.97
C GLY A 175 -9.94 -32.73 -14.25
N THR A 176 -11.16 -33.25 -14.37
CA THR A 176 -12.06 -32.99 -15.50
C THR A 176 -12.44 -31.51 -15.57
N PHE A 177 -12.83 -30.90 -14.44
CA PHE A 177 -13.10 -29.46 -14.38
C PHE A 177 -11.90 -28.61 -14.83
N VAL A 178 -10.69 -28.96 -14.41
CA VAL A 178 -9.47 -28.23 -14.80
C VAL A 178 -9.13 -28.43 -16.28
N ASN A 179 -9.33 -29.63 -16.84
CA ASN A 179 -9.09 -29.86 -18.27
C ASN A 179 -10.12 -29.13 -19.16
N ASP A 180 -11.40 -29.16 -18.79
CA ASP A 180 -12.48 -28.60 -19.62
C ASP A 180 -12.66 -27.08 -19.40
N TYR A 181 -12.55 -26.62 -18.15
CA TYR A 181 -12.84 -25.25 -17.74
C TYR A 181 -11.67 -24.52 -17.07
N GLY A 182 -10.49 -25.14 -16.94
CA GLY A 182 -9.34 -24.54 -16.25
C GLY A 182 -8.90 -23.19 -16.83
N PHE A 183 -8.85 -23.08 -18.16
CA PHE A 183 -8.48 -21.83 -18.81
C PHE A 183 -9.54 -20.73 -18.60
N TYR A 184 -10.83 -21.04 -18.79
CA TYR A 184 -11.93 -20.09 -18.59
C TYR A 184 -12.07 -19.66 -17.12
N SER A 185 -11.91 -20.60 -16.19
CA SER A 185 -11.92 -20.31 -14.74
C SER A 185 -10.73 -19.45 -14.31
N LEU A 186 -9.54 -19.64 -14.90
CA LEU A 186 -8.39 -18.76 -14.67
C LEU A 186 -8.65 -17.33 -15.17
N ILE A 187 -9.22 -17.18 -16.38
CA ILE A 187 -9.62 -15.87 -16.90
C ILE A 187 -10.66 -15.22 -15.99
N LEU A 188 -11.69 -15.97 -15.59
CA LEU A 188 -12.72 -15.49 -14.67
C LEU A 188 -12.13 -15.04 -13.33
N LEU A 189 -11.20 -15.80 -12.78
CA LEU A 189 -10.49 -15.46 -11.54
C LEU A 189 -9.71 -14.15 -11.69
N VAL A 190 -8.96 -13.98 -12.79
CA VAL A 190 -8.21 -12.75 -13.07
C VAL A 190 -9.15 -11.56 -13.21
N ILE A 191 -10.27 -11.70 -13.93
CA ILE A 191 -11.28 -10.66 -14.07
C ILE A 191 -11.86 -10.30 -12.69
N LEU A 192 -12.20 -11.29 -11.86
CA LEU A 192 -12.73 -11.06 -10.52
C LEU A 192 -11.73 -10.31 -9.63
N ILE A 193 -10.44 -10.66 -9.69
CA ILE A 193 -9.38 -9.96 -8.97
C ILE A 193 -9.27 -8.50 -9.46
N ILE A 194 -9.28 -8.26 -10.77
CA ILE A 194 -9.23 -6.90 -11.33
C ILE A 194 -10.44 -6.08 -10.87
N LEU A 195 -11.65 -6.63 -10.97
CA LEU A 195 -12.87 -5.99 -10.51
C LEU A 195 -12.82 -5.69 -9.02
N LEU A 196 -12.29 -6.61 -8.20
CA LEU A 196 -12.08 -6.40 -6.78
C LEU A 196 -11.12 -5.22 -6.54
N LEU A 197 -9.97 -5.19 -7.20
CA LEU A 197 -8.98 -4.11 -7.05
C LEU A 197 -9.54 -2.75 -7.50
N LEU A 198 -10.28 -2.70 -8.61
CA LEU A 198 -10.96 -1.50 -9.08
C LEU A 198 -12.06 -1.05 -8.11
N SER A 199 -12.76 -2.00 -7.48
CA SER A 199 -13.79 -1.68 -6.48
C SER A 199 -13.22 -0.99 -5.23
N LEU A 200 -11.93 -1.19 -4.91
CA LEU A 200 -11.31 -0.55 -3.76
C LEU A 200 -11.21 0.97 -3.96
N SER A 201 -10.79 1.42 -5.15
CA SER A 201 -10.48 2.82 -5.44
C SER A 201 -11.63 3.60 -6.11
N PHE A 202 -12.43 2.96 -6.97
CA PHE A 202 -13.45 3.64 -7.77
C PHE A 202 -14.86 3.53 -7.23
N LEU A 203 -15.20 2.43 -6.54
CA LEU A 203 -16.57 2.20 -6.10
C LEU A 203 -16.94 3.16 -4.97
N GLY A 204 -18.07 3.85 -5.11
CA GLY A 204 -18.61 4.79 -4.14
C GLY A 204 -20.05 4.45 -3.74
N GLY A 205 -20.67 5.35 -2.98
CA GLY A 205 -22.09 5.26 -2.61
C GLY A 205 -22.41 4.23 -1.52
N ARG A 206 -23.72 3.96 -1.33
CA ARG A 206 -24.26 3.12 -0.24
C ARG A 206 -23.71 1.70 -0.24
N LEU A 207 -23.57 1.08 -1.42
CA LEU A 207 -23.02 -0.27 -1.55
C LEU A 207 -21.59 -0.34 -1.00
N ARG A 208 -20.75 0.65 -1.34
CA ARG A 208 -19.37 0.71 -0.85
C ARG A 208 -19.30 0.83 0.67
N THR A 209 -20.16 1.66 1.27
CA THR A 209 -20.24 1.83 2.73
C THR A 209 -20.65 0.54 3.44
N ALA A 210 -21.48 -0.30 2.81
CA ALA A 210 -21.79 -1.63 3.33
C ALA A 210 -20.59 -2.60 3.22
N LEU A 211 -19.90 -2.59 2.07
CA LEU A 211 -18.71 -3.43 1.83
C LEU A 211 -17.54 -3.09 2.73
N ASP A 212 -17.38 -1.83 3.15
CA ASP A 212 -16.35 -1.36 4.10
C ASP A 212 -16.37 -2.07 5.47
N ARG A 213 -17.36 -2.93 5.74
CA ARG A 213 -17.44 -3.77 6.94
C ARG A 213 -16.61 -5.05 6.84
N PHE A 214 -16.33 -5.52 5.63
CA PHE A 214 -15.70 -6.82 5.40
C PHE A 214 -14.33 -6.67 4.73
N PRO A 215 -13.35 -7.53 5.06
CA PRO A 215 -12.12 -7.63 4.28
C PRO A 215 -12.43 -8.00 2.82
N PRO A 216 -11.67 -7.48 1.83
CA PRO A 216 -10.50 -6.60 1.94
C PRO A 216 -10.84 -5.10 2.04
N TRP A 217 -12.09 -4.71 1.86
CA TRP A 217 -12.52 -3.30 1.84
C TRP A 217 -12.33 -2.59 3.19
N SER A 218 -12.61 -3.28 4.31
CA SER A 218 -12.36 -2.74 5.65
C SER A 218 -10.88 -2.45 5.87
N LEU A 219 -9.98 -3.32 5.38
CA LEU A 219 -8.54 -3.14 5.47
C LEU A 219 -8.08 -1.96 4.61
N TYR A 220 -8.61 -1.81 3.41
CA TYR A 220 -8.36 -0.63 2.56
C TYR A 220 -8.76 0.67 3.28
N ARG A 221 -9.93 0.67 3.94
CA ARG A 221 -10.40 1.82 4.72
C ARG A 221 -9.46 2.16 5.87
N THR A 222 -9.04 1.17 6.65
CA THR A 222 -8.10 1.36 7.77
C THR A 222 -6.72 1.84 7.28
N ILE A 223 -6.18 1.26 6.19
CA ILE A 223 -4.91 1.69 5.59
C ILE A 223 -4.96 3.15 5.14
N HIS A 224 -5.95 3.53 4.34
CA HIS A 224 -6.05 4.91 3.86
C HIS A 224 -6.38 5.89 4.97
N GLY A 225 -7.12 5.43 5.97
CA GLY A 225 -7.45 6.20 7.15
C GLY A 225 -6.25 6.55 8.04
N SER A 226 -5.23 5.69 8.10
CA SER A 226 -4.06 5.90 9.00
C SER A 226 -3.17 6.94 8.41
N MET A 227 -2.92 6.80 7.11
CA MET A 227 -2.23 7.81 6.31
C MET A 227 -2.96 9.14 6.35
N PHE A 228 -4.29 9.13 6.25
CA PHE A 228 -5.09 10.36 6.35
C PHE A 228 -4.92 11.04 7.70
N ILE A 229 -5.17 10.35 8.83
CA ILE A 229 -5.02 10.94 10.17
C ILE A 229 -3.57 11.40 10.40
N LEU A 230 -2.58 10.61 9.99
CA LEU A 230 -1.17 10.98 10.11
C LEU A 230 -0.87 12.26 9.33
N ASN A 231 -1.24 12.33 8.05
CA ASN A 231 -0.97 13.50 7.23
C ASN A 231 -1.67 14.75 7.78
N VAL A 232 -2.93 14.63 8.21
CA VAL A 232 -3.64 15.72 8.91
C VAL A 232 -2.87 16.15 10.15
N SER A 233 -2.44 15.21 10.99
CA SER A 233 -1.71 15.52 12.23
C SER A 233 -0.37 16.22 11.98
N LEU A 234 0.36 15.85 10.93
CA LEU A 234 1.63 16.47 10.55
C LEU A 234 1.42 17.88 10.00
N LEU A 235 0.39 18.08 9.17
CA LEU A 235 0.05 19.40 8.65
C LEU A 235 -0.44 20.36 9.75
N ILE A 236 -1.29 19.89 10.66
CA ILE A 236 -1.75 20.72 11.78
C ILE A 236 -0.59 21.05 12.72
N ARG A 237 0.27 20.07 13.01
CA ARG A 237 1.47 20.30 13.82
C ARG A 237 2.43 21.31 13.19
N SER A 238 2.50 21.39 11.86
CA SER A 238 3.28 22.42 11.16
C SER A 238 2.61 23.81 11.18
N GLY A 239 1.49 23.97 11.90
CA GLY A 239 0.79 25.24 12.06
C GLY A 239 -0.28 25.51 11.00
N MET A 240 -0.61 24.51 10.17
CA MET A 240 -1.72 24.64 9.21
C MET A 240 -3.07 24.51 9.91
N MET A 241 -4.03 25.36 9.54
CA MET A 241 -5.41 25.19 10.00
C MET A 241 -5.99 23.87 9.47
N LEU A 242 -6.76 23.15 10.30
CA LEU A 242 -7.38 21.86 9.94
C LEU A 242 -8.13 21.92 8.60
N GLN A 243 -8.92 22.97 8.37
CA GLN A 243 -9.67 23.14 7.13
C GLN A 243 -8.74 23.15 5.90
N SER A 244 -7.70 23.98 5.91
CA SER A 244 -6.72 24.06 4.80
C SER A 244 -5.94 22.76 4.63
N ALA A 245 -5.65 22.03 5.72
CA ALA A 245 -5.03 20.72 5.64
C ALA A 245 -5.93 19.70 4.93
N LEU A 246 -7.24 19.72 5.22
CA LEU A 246 -8.21 18.86 4.54
C LEU A 246 -8.42 19.23 3.07
N GLU A 247 -8.45 20.53 2.73
CA GLU A 247 -8.51 21.01 1.34
C GLU A 247 -7.30 20.52 0.54
N LEU A 248 -6.09 20.67 1.09
CA LEU A 248 -4.87 20.15 0.47
C LEU A 248 -4.93 18.63 0.26
N LEU A 249 -5.36 17.88 1.27
CA LEU A 249 -5.47 16.42 1.16
C LEU A 249 -6.60 15.98 0.20
N LEU A 250 -7.64 16.78 0.05
CA LEU A 250 -8.73 16.55 -0.90
C LEU A 250 -8.24 16.67 -2.34
N GLU A 251 -7.48 17.72 -2.65
CA GLU A 251 -6.85 17.91 -3.97
C GLU A 251 -5.90 16.77 -4.34
N GLN A 252 -5.28 16.17 -3.32
CA GLN A 252 -4.33 15.06 -3.46
C GLN A 252 -4.96 13.68 -3.25
N ALA A 253 -6.28 13.59 -3.19
CA ALA A 253 -6.96 12.33 -2.98
C ALA A 253 -6.70 11.40 -4.18
N GLY A 254 -5.82 10.41 -3.99
CA GLY A 254 -5.43 9.45 -5.03
C GLY A 254 -6.53 8.47 -5.46
N SER A 255 -7.74 8.56 -4.89
CA SER A 255 -8.89 7.74 -5.29
C SER A 255 -10.21 8.49 -5.09
N ARG A 256 -11.19 8.18 -5.94
CA ARG A 256 -12.55 8.72 -5.80
C ARG A 256 -13.15 8.33 -4.44
N TRP A 257 -12.85 7.13 -3.96
CA TRP A 257 -13.29 6.65 -2.65
C TRP A 257 -12.83 7.55 -1.49
N LEU A 258 -11.58 8.00 -1.52
CA LEU A 258 -11.01 8.86 -0.48
C LEU A 258 -11.52 10.29 -0.63
N TYR A 259 -11.59 10.79 -1.86
CA TYR A 259 -12.09 12.13 -2.18
C TYR A 259 -13.46 12.39 -1.55
N VAL A 260 -14.44 11.50 -1.75
CA VAL A 260 -15.80 11.66 -1.23
C VAL A 260 -15.83 11.74 0.30
N ARG A 261 -14.96 10.99 0.98
CA ARG A 261 -14.88 10.97 2.45
C ARG A 261 -14.24 12.24 3.01
N ILE A 262 -13.15 12.70 2.39
CA ILE A 262 -12.50 13.95 2.79
C ILE A 262 -13.44 15.12 2.51
N ALA A 263 -14.10 15.16 1.35
CA ALA A 263 -15.04 16.22 0.97
C ALA A 263 -16.19 16.34 1.98
N ALA A 264 -16.83 15.23 2.33
CA ALA A 264 -17.91 15.23 3.31
C ALA A 264 -17.42 15.65 4.71
N THR A 265 -16.21 15.22 5.10
CA THR A 265 -15.63 15.64 6.38
C THR A 265 -15.37 17.15 6.39
N LEU A 266 -14.77 17.68 5.32
CA LEU A 266 -14.49 19.09 5.14
C LEU A 266 -15.75 19.94 5.21
N GLU A 267 -16.87 19.47 4.64
CA GLU A 267 -18.17 20.12 4.73
C GLU A 267 -18.59 20.33 6.20
N HIS A 268 -18.53 19.29 7.03
CA HIS A 268 -18.86 19.40 8.46
C HIS A 268 -17.88 20.31 9.22
N ILE A 269 -16.57 20.26 8.91
CA ILE A 269 -15.59 21.18 9.50
C ILE A 269 -15.90 22.63 9.15
N SER A 270 -16.29 22.91 7.90
CA SER A 270 -16.65 24.25 7.46
C SER A 270 -17.90 24.80 8.17
N MET A 271 -18.77 23.90 8.67
CA MET A 271 -19.92 24.24 9.51
C MET A 271 -19.56 24.39 11.01
N GLY A 272 -18.29 24.25 11.38
CA GLY A 272 -17.80 24.42 12.75
C GLY A 272 -17.78 23.14 13.61
N ALA A 273 -17.97 21.96 13.01
CA ALA A 273 -17.82 20.70 13.76
C ALA A 273 -16.35 20.44 14.15
N GLY A 274 -16.14 19.77 15.29
CA GLY A 274 -14.83 19.26 15.68
C GLY A 274 -14.37 18.12 14.75
N PHE A 275 -13.06 17.84 14.68
CA PHE A 275 -12.52 16.85 13.72
C PHE A 275 -13.12 15.45 13.87
N GLY A 276 -13.13 14.94 15.09
CA GLY A 276 -13.73 13.63 15.36
C GLY A 276 -15.24 13.60 15.15
N GLU A 277 -15.95 14.68 15.53
CA GLU A 277 -17.39 14.83 15.29
C GLU A 277 -17.72 14.83 13.80
N ALA A 278 -17.01 15.63 13.00
CA ALA A 278 -17.17 15.67 11.55
C ALA A 278 -17.02 14.29 10.92
N LEU A 279 -15.95 13.55 11.26
CA LEU A 279 -15.75 12.18 10.74
C LEU A 279 -16.91 11.24 11.09
N ARG A 280 -17.46 11.35 12.29
CA ARG A 280 -18.62 10.56 12.73
C ARG A 280 -19.88 10.92 11.93
N ASP A 281 -20.14 12.20 11.79
CA ASP A 281 -21.40 12.72 11.25
C ASP A 281 -21.55 12.45 9.75
N THR A 282 -20.43 12.27 9.03
CA THR A 282 -20.47 11.79 7.63
C THR A 282 -21.09 10.41 7.44
N GLY A 283 -21.13 9.57 8.49
CA GLY A 283 -21.67 8.21 8.42
C GLY A 283 -20.85 7.20 7.62
N TYR A 284 -19.68 7.59 7.08
CA TYR A 284 -18.82 6.68 6.30
C TYR A 284 -18.03 5.69 7.15
N ARG A 285 -18.01 5.86 8.48
CA ARG A 285 -17.21 5.06 9.43
C ARG A 285 -15.73 5.03 9.04
N PHE A 286 -15.23 6.15 8.53
CA PHE A 286 -13.86 6.35 8.10
C PHE A 286 -13.16 7.26 9.12
N PRO A 287 -11.93 6.95 9.56
CA PRO A 287 -11.10 5.76 9.25
C PRO A 287 -11.59 4.41 9.79
N ASP A 288 -11.97 4.35 11.07
CA ASP A 288 -12.79 3.31 11.69
C ASP A 288 -13.46 3.89 12.93
N ASP A 289 -14.41 3.16 13.52
CA ASP A 289 -15.22 3.69 14.64
C ASP A 289 -14.39 3.93 15.91
N GLU A 290 -13.35 3.12 16.12
CA GLU A 290 -12.44 3.26 17.26
C GLU A 290 -11.63 4.54 17.13
N ALA A 291 -11.02 4.77 15.97
CA ALA A 291 -10.26 5.98 15.68
C ALA A 291 -11.12 7.23 15.77
N ILE A 292 -12.34 7.19 15.22
CA ILE A 292 -13.29 8.29 15.33
C ILE A 292 -13.59 8.60 16.80
N SER A 293 -13.80 7.58 17.62
CA SER A 293 -14.10 7.74 19.05
C SER A 293 -12.92 8.37 19.81
N TYR A 294 -11.70 7.92 19.55
CA TYR A 294 -10.48 8.52 20.11
C TYR A 294 -10.28 9.97 19.64
N LEU A 295 -10.44 10.25 18.35
CA LEU A 295 -10.30 11.61 17.83
C LEU A 295 -11.32 12.57 18.46
N ARG A 296 -12.57 12.14 18.67
CA ARG A 296 -13.59 12.93 19.37
C ARG A 296 -13.21 13.24 20.81
N LEU A 297 -12.62 12.27 21.51
CA LEU A 297 -12.12 12.50 22.86
C LEU A 297 -10.97 13.52 22.83
N LEU A 298 -10.01 13.34 21.92
CA LEU A 298 -8.84 14.21 21.79
C LEU A 298 -9.20 15.64 21.40
N SER A 299 -10.19 15.85 20.53
CA SER A 299 -10.64 17.18 20.08
C SER A 299 -11.17 18.07 21.21
N ARG A 300 -11.45 17.50 22.39
CA ARG A 300 -11.90 18.23 23.59
C ARG A 300 -10.78 18.55 24.58
N LEU A 301 -9.59 17.98 24.37
CA LEU A 301 -8.46 18.13 25.28
C LEU A 301 -7.56 19.29 24.85
N GLN A 302 -6.88 19.91 25.83
CA GLN A 302 -5.77 20.81 25.53
C GLN A 302 -4.60 20.03 24.92
N GLY A 303 -3.92 20.62 23.94
CA GLY A 303 -2.81 19.95 23.25
C GLY A 303 -3.25 18.89 22.23
N PHE A 304 -4.40 19.10 21.58
CA PHE A 304 -4.95 18.24 20.52
C PHE A 304 -3.89 17.85 19.48
N ASP A 305 -3.11 18.81 18.97
CA ASP A 305 -2.15 18.58 17.87
C ASP A 305 -1.09 17.52 18.23
N GLN A 306 -0.52 17.62 19.44
CA GLN A 306 0.51 16.69 19.90
C GLN A 306 -0.08 15.30 20.20
N SER A 307 -1.25 15.27 20.84
CA SER A 307 -1.95 14.02 21.16
C SER A 307 -2.41 13.30 19.90
N MET A 308 -2.91 14.04 18.92
CA MET A 308 -3.32 13.54 17.61
C MET A 308 -2.11 12.97 16.85
N ALA A 309 -0.96 13.64 16.85
CA ALA A 309 0.25 13.12 16.22
C ALA A 309 0.74 11.80 16.86
N LYS A 310 0.67 11.68 18.19
CA LYS A 310 0.99 10.43 18.90
C LYS A 310 0.00 9.32 18.56
N PHE A 311 -1.29 9.63 18.60
CA PHE A 311 -2.36 8.70 18.24
C PHE A 311 -2.20 8.21 16.78
N ALA A 312 -1.95 9.13 15.85
CA ALA A 312 -1.80 8.81 14.43
C ALA A 312 -0.65 7.82 14.17
N ARG A 313 0.51 8.04 14.82
CA ARG A 313 1.66 7.12 14.73
C ARG A 313 1.35 5.75 15.32
N HIS A 314 0.73 5.71 16.49
CA HIS A 314 0.34 4.45 17.12
C HIS A 314 -0.66 3.67 16.26
N TRP A 315 -1.69 4.34 15.76
CA TRP A 315 -2.74 3.73 14.94
C TRP A 315 -2.23 3.28 13.57
N LEU A 316 -1.22 3.97 13.01
CA LEU A 316 -0.48 3.50 11.83
C LEU A 316 0.22 2.16 12.11
N ASP A 317 0.94 2.05 13.24
CA ASP A 317 1.64 0.83 13.62
C ASP A 317 0.64 -0.32 13.89
N GLU A 318 -0.50 -0.04 14.54
CA GLU A 318 -1.59 -1.01 14.68
C GLU A 318 -2.18 -1.45 13.35
N THR A 319 -2.35 -0.51 12.40
CA THR A 319 -2.83 -0.82 11.05
C THR A 319 -1.88 -1.78 10.34
N ILE A 320 -0.57 -1.59 10.49
CA ILE A 320 0.44 -2.51 9.94
C ILE A 320 0.29 -3.90 10.56
N VAL A 321 0.05 -4.00 11.87
CA VAL A 321 -0.21 -5.30 12.53
C VAL A 321 -1.50 -5.94 12.01
N LYS A 322 -2.59 -5.17 11.84
CA LYS A 322 -3.86 -5.65 11.25
C LYS A 322 -3.63 -6.22 9.84
N VAL A 323 -2.85 -5.54 9.00
CA VAL A 323 -2.44 -6.04 7.67
C VAL A 323 -1.72 -7.38 7.79
N GLN A 324 -0.74 -7.48 8.69
CA GLN A 324 0.03 -8.71 8.89
C GLN A 324 -0.83 -9.88 9.39
N ILE A 325 -1.80 -9.64 10.28
CA ILE A 325 -2.72 -10.68 10.78
C ILE A 325 -3.58 -11.23 9.64
N VAL A 326 -4.18 -10.35 8.84
CA VAL A 326 -5.00 -10.76 7.69
C VAL A 326 -4.17 -11.59 6.72
N THR A 327 -2.96 -11.13 6.39
CA THR A 327 -2.09 -11.86 5.48
C THR A 327 -1.60 -13.19 6.03
N ARG A 328 -1.28 -13.28 7.33
CA ARG A 328 -0.91 -14.56 7.98
C ARG A 328 -2.06 -15.56 8.00
N GLY A 329 -3.29 -15.10 8.25
CA GLY A 329 -4.47 -15.96 8.16
C GLY A 329 -4.63 -16.54 6.75
N PHE A 330 -4.43 -15.71 5.73
CA PHE A 330 -4.47 -16.15 4.33
C PHE A 330 -3.32 -17.10 3.97
N LEU A 331 -2.11 -16.88 4.51
CA LEU A 331 -0.98 -17.80 4.39
C LEU A 331 -1.30 -19.18 5.00
N LEU A 332 -1.82 -19.22 6.23
CA LEU A 332 -2.19 -20.46 6.90
C LEU A 332 -3.28 -21.21 6.10
N ALA A 333 -4.31 -20.50 5.64
CA ALA A 333 -5.35 -21.08 4.78
C ALA A 333 -4.77 -21.67 3.50
N SER A 334 -3.81 -20.99 2.86
CA SER A 334 -3.14 -21.48 1.64
C SER A 334 -2.31 -22.74 1.91
N ILE A 335 -1.57 -22.80 3.02
CA ILE A 335 -0.78 -23.98 3.42
C ILE A 335 -1.71 -25.17 3.71
N LEU A 336 -2.80 -24.94 4.45
CA LEU A 336 -3.79 -25.98 4.73
C LEU A 336 -4.46 -26.49 3.44
N MET A 337 -4.72 -25.59 2.48
CA MET A 337 -5.27 -25.96 1.17
C MET A 337 -4.31 -26.85 0.37
N ILE A 338 -3.00 -26.53 0.34
CA ILE A 338 -1.98 -27.38 -0.30
C ILE A 338 -1.89 -28.74 0.41
N GLY A 339 -1.80 -28.74 1.74
CA GLY A 339 -1.72 -29.98 2.53
C GLY A 339 -2.95 -30.86 2.34
N GLY A 340 -4.14 -30.27 2.36
CA GLY A 340 -5.40 -30.95 2.08
C GLY A 340 -5.45 -31.51 0.65
N MET A 341 -4.95 -30.77 -0.32
CA MET A 341 -4.86 -31.26 -1.70
C MET A 341 -3.89 -32.43 -1.85
N LEU A 342 -2.70 -32.37 -1.23
CA LEU A 342 -1.75 -33.47 -1.23
C LEU A 342 -2.33 -34.72 -0.54
N MET A 343 -3.01 -34.52 0.59
CA MET A 343 -3.69 -35.60 1.30
C MET A 343 -4.77 -36.25 0.44
N LEU A 344 -5.55 -35.44 -0.29
CA LEU A 344 -6.56 -35.91 -1.24
C LEU A 344 -5.92 -36.72 -2.38
N VAL A 345 -4.78 -36.29 -2.91
CA VAL A 345 -4.04 -37.04 -3.93
C VAL A 345 -3.56 -38.39 -3.41
N VAL A 346 -2.94 -38.42 -2.23
CA VAL A 346 -2.41 -39.67 -1.63
C VAL A 346 -3.55 -40.66 -1.35
N THR A 347 -4.63 -40.19 -0.72
CA THR A 347 -5.80 -41.03 -0.43
C THR A 347 -6.50 -41.53 -1.69
N ALA A 348 -6.56 -40.72 -2.75
CA ALA A 348 -7.05 -41.14 -4.06
C ALA A 348 -6.22 -42.29 -4.66
N VAL A 349 -4.88 -42.16 -4.66
CA VAL A 349 -3.99 -43.19 -5.21
C VAL A 349 -4.10 -44.49 -4.41
N SER A 350 -4.02 -44.43 -3.08
CA SER A 350 -4.16 -45.63 -2.23
C SER A 350 -5.53 -46.29 -2.35
N GLY A 351 -6.60 -45.49 -2.53
CA GLY A 351 -7.95 -46.02 -2.76
C GLY A 351 -8.04 -46.83 -4.06
N ILE A 352 -7.38 -46.35 -5.13
CA ILE A 352 -7.34 -47.04 -6.42
C ILE A 352 -6.47 -48.30 -6.33
N GLU A 353 -5.31 -48.25 -5.66
CA GLU A 353 -4.45 -49.42 -5.42
C GLU A 353 -5.21 -50.53 -4.68
N ASN A 354 -5.90 -50.19 -3.58
CA ASN A 354 -6.70 -51.15 -2.82
C ASN A 354 -7.84 -51.77 -3.66
N ALA A 355 -8.49 -50.97 -4.51
CA ALA A 355 -9.54 -51.46 -5.41
C ALA A 355 -8.98 -52.44 -6.46
N ILE A 356 -7.77 -52.19 -6.96
CA ILE A 356 -7.07 -53.10 -7.89
C ILE A 356 -6.70 -54.40 -7.18
N GLU A 357 -6.13 -54.36 -5.98
CA GLU A 357 -5.77 -55.57 -5.21
C GLU A 357 -6.98 -56.44 -4.86
N GLN A 358 -8.11 -55.83 -4.50
CA GLN A 358 -9.36 -56.57 -4.26
C GLN A 358 -9.88 -57.26 -5.53
N SER A 359 -9.76 -56.61 -6.70
CA SER A 359 -10.18 -57.20 -7.97
C SER A 359 -9.31 -58.39 -8.40
N LEU A 360 -8.03 -58.39 -8.03
CA LEU A 360 -7.08 -59.48 -8.33
C LEU A 360 -7.16 -60.65 -7.35
N SER A 361 -7.69 -60.43 -6.14
CA SER A 361 -7.82 -61.46 -5.09
C SER A 361 -9.16 -62.19 -5.08
N MET A 362 -10.13 -61.80 -5.91
CA MET A 362 -11.35 -62.59 -6.14
C MET A 362 -11.05 -63.73 -7.12
N PRO A 363 -11.28 -65.01 -6.75
CA PRO A 363 -11.07 -66.13 -7.66
C PRO A 363 -12.05 -66.03 -8.83
N SER A 364 -11.54 -66.18 -10.05
CA SER A 364 -12.36 -66.30 -11.26
C SER A 364 -13.30 -67.50 -11.12
N VAL A 365 -14.60 -67.24 -10.93
CA VAL A 365 -15.66 -68.26 -10.95
C VAL A 365 -15.98 -68.65 -12.39
#